data_AF-A0A9D6RGR9-F1
#
_entry.id   AF-A0A9D6RGR9-F1
#
_cell.length_a   1.000
_cell.length_b   1.000
_cell.length_c   1.000
_cell.angle_alpha   90.00
_cell.angle_beta   90.00
_cell.angle_gamma   90.00
#
_symmetry.space_group_name_H-M   'P 1'
#
loop_
_entity.id
_entity.type
_entity.pdbx_description
1 polymer ?
#
loop_
_entity_poly.entity_id
_entity_poly.type
_entity_poly.pdbx_seq_one_letter_code
_entity_poly.pdbx_strand_id
1 'polypeptide(L)'
;MTTTTEFRDWLDGLLTFYGDLGFFAGGNRQQLLDELEGSLGPAADASNPKLDLLVMARDGQRSILESPALGEALAPGNNVYVQMLEQLASISRGHFQPVGISEVWKAGDPISIEFTLDGELHKLHAEQKPDRSLDENILFQLDLLLLRTGFQFEMVECTDDLGSALLFLALLNEYERFVIERERKIPFSILSLARLFRPLGLIGGDLDVSGAGTYSGTVNEFLDRSVGRLELVVEGEEATGRLRYDGTDHREDLEFRGTLDRDTGALSGQIGGRVANDREEKDYTGVWSGRMEHGGKVLCGTWKGWLAELGDEEPPDKSLLNLGEWALLHNQFLAMEDAHLARVRAWLEEVWRARSLAEYPWCLPPGS
;
A
#
# COMPACT_ATOMS: atom_id res chain seq x y z
N MET A 1 -27.15 -15.10 -14.31
CA MET A 1 -28.10 -14.49 -13.36
C MET A 1 -28.11 -15.39 -12.15
N THR A 2 -27.52 -14.91 -11.06
CA THR A 2 -27.48 -15.59 -9.77
C THR A 2 -28.90 -15.68 -9.22
N THR A 3 -29.31 -16.83 -8.71
CA THR A 3 -30.60 -16.96 -8.03
C THR A 3 -30.59 -16.18 -6.71
N THR A 4 -31.76 -15.78 -6.20
CA THR A 4 -31.85 -15.12 -4.88
C THR A 4 -31.21 -15.97 -3.77
N THR A 5 -31.37 -17.29 -3.83
CA THR A 5 -30.74 -18.22 -2.88
C THR A 5 -29.21 -18.20 -2.99
N GLU A 6 -28.65 -18.33 -4.19
CA GLU A 6 -27.19 -18.30 -4.41
C GLU A 6 -26.56 -16.97 -3.96
N PHE A 7 -27.26 -15.85 -4.20
CA PHE A 7 -26.78 -14.54 -3.78
C PHE A 7 -26.75 -14.39 -2.25
N ARG A 8 -27.81 -14.85 -1.57
CA ARG A 8 -27.88 -14.82 -0.12
C ARG A 8 -26.85 -15.75 0.53
N ASP A 9 -26.63 -16.93 -0.04
CA ASP A 9 -25.59 -17.86 0.41
C ASP A 9 -24.19 -17.25 0.24
N TRP A 10 -23.96 -16.52 -0.86
CA TRP A 10 -22.71 -15.77 -1.07
C TRP A 10 -22.53 -14.64 -0.04
N LEU A 11 -23.57 -13.85 0.24
CA LEU A 11 -23.52 -12.81 1.29
C LEU A 11 -23.26 -13.41 2.67
N ASP A 12 -23.90 -14.54 2.99
CA ASP A 12 -23.64 -15.25 4.25
C ASP A 12 -22.18 -15.74 4.31
N GLY A 13 -21.65 -16.28 3.21
CA GLY A 13 -20.23 -16.62 3.09
C GLY A 13 -19.30 -15.43 3.39
N LEU A 14 -19.60 -14.26 2.83
CA LEU A 14 -18.85 -13.02 3.10
C LEU A 14 -18.93 -12.60 4.57
N LEU A 15 -20.12 -12.59 5.15
CA LEU A 15 -20.30 -12.24 6.55
C LEU A 15 -19.59 -13.23 7.48
N THR A 16 -19.47 -14.51 7.11
CA THR A 16 -18.65 -15.48 7.84
C THR A 16 -17.18 -15.10 7.75
N PHE A 17 -16.67 -14.92 6.53
CA PHE A 17 -15.27 -14.58 6.29
C PHE A 17 -14.82 -13.34 7.07
N TYR A 18 -15.56 -12.23 6.97
CA TYR A 18 -15.22 -11.00 7.68
C TYR A 18 -15.48 -11.10 9.19
N GLY A 19 -16.52 -11.85 9.60
CA GLY A 19 -16.79 -12.14 11.00
C GLY A 19 -15.64 -12.90 11.69
N ASP A 20 -15.02 -13.85 10.99
CA ASP A 20 -13.85 -14.59 11.48
C ASP A 20 -12.61 -13.69 11.64
N LEU A 21 -12.52 -12.61 10.85
CA LEU A 21 -11.52 -11.54 11.02
C LEU A 21 -11.94 -10.49 12.07
N GLY A 22 -13.07 -10.70 12.75
CA GLY A 22 -13.58 -9.88 13.84
C GLY A 22 -14.38 -8.65 13.38
N PHE A 23 -14.81 -8.57 12.12
CA PHE A 23 -15.79 -7.56 11.71
C PHE A 23 -17.18 -7.90 12.28
N PHE A 24 -18.02 -6.88 12.43
CA PHE A 24 -19.40 -6.99 12.89
C PHE A 24 -19.55 -7.55 14.31
N ALA A 25 -18.51 -7.43 15.13
CA ALA A 25 -18.51 -7.91 16.50
C ALA A 25 -19.65 -7.28 17.31
N GLY A 26 -20.54 -8.11 17.86
CA GLY A 26 -21.72 -7.65 18.62
C GLY A 26 -22.94 -7.25 17.76
N GLY A 27 -22.85 -7.34 16.43
CA GLY A 27 -23.98 -7.11 15.52
C GLY A 27 -24.93 -8.31 15.39
N ASN A 28 -26.18 -8.05 14.98
CA ASN A 28 -27.11 -9.11 14.59
C ASN A 28 -26.84 -9.50 13.13
N ARG A 29 -26.13 -10.61 12.94
CA ARG A 29 -25.78 -11.14 11.61
C ARG A 29 -27.00 -11.28 10.68
N GLN A 30 -28.14 -11.75 11.19
CA GLN A 30 -29.33 -11.96 10.38
C GLN A 30 -29.89 -10.64 9.85
N GLN A 31 -29.92 -9.62 10.71
CA GLN A 31 -30.31 -8.27 10.32
C GLN A 31 -29.36 -7.69 9.27
N LEU A 32 -28.04 -7.84 9.47
CA LEU A 32 -27.03 -7.36 8.53
C LEU A 32 -27.16 -8.05 7.16
N LEU A 33 -27.42 -9.36 7.13
CA LEU A 33 -27.67 -10.11 5.91
C LEU A 33 -28.90 -9.57 5.17
N ASP A 34 -29.99 -9.31 5.88
CA ASP A 34 -31.23 -8.79 5.29
C ASP A 34 -31.04 -7.34 4.76
N GLU A 35 -30.26 -6.51 5.47
CA GLU A 35 -29.90 -5.15 5.02
C GLU A 35 -28.99 -5.15 3.78
N LEU A 36 -28.01 -6.05 3.73
CA LEU A 36 -27.13 -6.21 2.58
C LEU A 36 -27.89 -6.76 1.37
N GLU A 37 -28.75 -7.75 1.56
CA GLU A 37 -29.59 -8.28 0.48
C GLU A 37 -30.52 -7.19 -0.08
N GLY A 38 -31.14 -6.40 0.80
CA GLY A 38 -32.01 -5.30 0.39
C GLY A 38 -31.29 -4.14 -0.31
N SER A 39 -30.02 -3.88 0.03
CA SER A 39 -29.26 -2.77 -0.55
C SER A 39 -28.49 -3.11 -1.82
N LEU A 40 -27.93 -4.32 -1.92
CA LEU A 40 -27.14 -4.75 -3.08
C LEU A 40 -28.00 -5.48 -4.13
N GLY A 41 -28.97 -6.27 -3.68
CA GLY A 41 -29.86 -7.05 -4.54
C GLY A 41 -29.18 -8.20 -5.30
N PRO A 42 -29.96 -9.18 -5.83
CA PRO A 42 -29.42 -10.39 -6.47
C PRO A 42 -28.78 -10.14 -7.85
N ALA A 43 -28.86 -8.92 -8.37
CA ALA A 43 -28.21 -8.51 -9.60
C ALA A 43 -26.74 -8.11 -9.40
N ALA A 44 -26.31 -7.94 -8.14
CA ALA A 44 -24.93 -7.61 -7.82
C ALA A 44 -23.97 -8.72 -8.29
N ASP A 45 -22.88 -8.30 -8.93
CA ASP A 45 -21.87 -9.22 -9.43
C ASP A 45 -20.96 -9.66 -8.27
N ALA A 46 -21.17 -10.89 -7.79
CA ALA A 46 -20.39 -11.50 -6.71
C ALA A 46 -18.88 -11.60 -6.99
N SER A 47 -18.44 -11.42 -8.24
CA SER A 47 -17.03 -11.36 -8.62
C SER A 47 -16.41 -9.96 -8.49
N ASN A 48 -17.23 -8.93 -8.23
CA ASN A 48 -16.77 -7.56 -8.09
C ASN A 48 -16.23 -7.29 -6.67
N PRO A 49 -14.91 -7.07 -6.50
CA PRO A 49 -14.30 -6.84 -5.19
C PRO A 49 -14.78 -5.55 -4.52
N LYS A 50 -15.45 -4.63 -5.23
CA LYS A 50 -16.08 -3.46 -4.61
C LYS A 50 -17.20 -3.84 -3.65
N LEU A 51 -17.89 -4.96 -3.88
CA LEU A 51 -18.95 -5.41 -2.99
C LEU A 51 -18.40 -5.78 -1.61
N ASP A 52 -17.20 -6.34 -1.56
CA ASP A 52 -16.50 -6.62 -0.31
C ASP A 52 -16.27 -5.33 0.51
N LEU A 53 -15.85 -4.24 -0.14
CA LEU A 53 -15.69 -2.94 0.51
C LEU A 53 -17.01 -2.43 1.09
N LEU A 54 -18.11 -2.57 0.36
CA LEU A 54 -19.46 -2.18 0.82
C LEU A 54 -19.94 -3.03 2.00
N VAL A 55 -19.60 -4.31 2.02
CA VAL A 55 -19.90 -5.22 3.14
C VAL A 55 -19.08 -4.82 4.37
N MET A 56 -17.76 -4.66 4.23
CA MET A 56 -16.90 -4.22 5.32
C MET A 56 -17.35 -2.86 5.88
N ALA A 57 -17.72 -1.92 5.01
CA ALA A 57 -18.22 -0.58 5.38
C ALA A 57 -19.48 -0.59 6.27
N ARG A 58 -20.17 -1.72 6.41
CA ARG A 58 -21.25 -1.87 7.39
C ARG A 58 -20.74 -1.97 8.83
N ASP A 59 -19.46 -2.29 9.02
CA ASP A 59 -18.80 -2.19 10.31
C ASP A 59 -18.24 -0.79 10.54
N GLY A 60 -19.11 0.11 11.00
CA GLY A 60 -18.73 1.46 11.37
C GLY A 60 -17.81 1.56 12.59
N GLN A 61 -17.44 0.45 13.24
CA GLN A 61 -16.42 0.43 14.29
C GLN A 61 -15.02 0.11 13.76
N ARG A 62 -14.90 -0.27 12.49
CA ARG A 62 -13.63 -0.72 11.89
C ARG A 62 -13.34 -0.08 10.55
N SER A 63 -14.33 0.51 9.90
CA SER A 63 -14.17 1.05 8.56
C SER A 63 -15.01 2.30 8.29
N ILE A 64 -14.56 3.07 7.33
CA ILE A 64 -15.17 4.29 6.80
C ILE A 64 -15.22 4.16 5.28
N LEU A 65 -16.29 4.66 4.67
CA LEU A 65 -16.40 4.80 3.22
C LEU A 65 -16.89 6.21 2.93
N GLU A 66 -16.00 7.07 2.43
CA GLU A 66 -16.26 8.50 2.27
C GLU A 66 -15.77 9.01 0.91
N SER A 67 -16.28 10.15 0.46
CA SER A 67 -15.74 10.78 -0.75
C SER A 67 -14.47 11.57 -0.43
N PRO A 68 -13.35 11.38 -1.16
CA PRO A 68 -12.16 12.21 -0.99
C PRO A 68 -12.31 13.61 -1.61
N ALA A 69 -13.37 13.85 -2.39
CA ALA A 69 -13.63 15.12 -3.07
C ALA A 69 -14.43 16.09 -2.17
N LEU A 70 -13.72 16.86 -1.36
CA LEU A 70 -14.31 17.70 -0.31
C LEU A 70 -14.76 19.08 -0.83
N GLY A 71 -14.16 19.57 -1.92
CA GLY A 71 -14.57 20.81 -2.57
C GLY A 71 -14.50 22.02 -1.62
N GLU A 72 -15.60 22.75 -1.45
CA GLU A 72 -15.68 23.90 -0.52
C GLU A 72 -15.62 23.50 0.96
N ALA A 73 -15.83 22.22 1.29
CA ALA A 73 -15.67 21.76 2.67
C ALA A 73 -14.20 21.86 3.11
N LEU A 74 -13.24 21.68 2.20
CA LEU A 74 -11.81 21.84 2.46
C LEU A 74 -11.42 23.33 2.50
N ALA A 75 -11.78 24.01 3.58
CA ALA A 75 -11.52 25.43 3.80
C ALA A 75 -11.20 25.75 5.27
N PRO A 76 -10.49 26.87 5.55
CA PRO A 76 -10.15 27.27 6.91
C PRO A 76 -11.37 27.40 7.82
N GLY A 77 -11.31 26.76 9.00
CA GLY A 77 -12.36 26.83 10.03
C GLY A 77 -13.45 25.77 9.87
N ASN A 78 -13.44 24.98 8.79
CA ASN A 78 -14.34 23.85 8.64
C ASN A 78 -13.88 22.60 9.39
N ASN A 79 -12.66 22.57 9.93
CA ASN A 79 -12.19 21.48 10.79
C ASN A 79 -12.22 20.11 10.11
N VAL A 80 -11.90 20.06 8.80
CA VAL A 80 -12.01 18.84 8.00
C VAL A 80 -11.04 17.76 8.48
N TYR A 81 -9.77 18.13 8.72
CA TYR A 81 -8.80 17.15 9.21
C TYR A 81 -9.04 16.78 10.67
N VAL A 82 -9.61 17.69 11.46
CA VAL A 82 -10.06 17.38 12.83
C VAL A 82 -11.13 16.30 12.78
N GLN A 83 -12.19 16.50 11.99
CA GLN A 83 -13.28 15.54 11.84
C GLN A 83 -12.77 14.19 11.31
N MET A 84 -11.87 14.20 10.33
CA MET A 84 -11.27 12.97 9.83
C MET A 84 -10.48 12.23 10.92
N LEU A 85 -9.63 12.92 11.71
CA LEU A 85 -8.90 12.28 12.80
C LEU A 85 -9.84 11.73 13.89
N GLU A 86 -10.95 12.40 14.16
CA GLU A 86 -11.99 11.91 15.08
C GLU A 86 -12.69 10.65 14.53
N GLN A 87 -13.00 10.63 13.24
CA GLN A 87 -13.56 9.46 12.57
C GLN A 87 -12.57 8.29 12.59
N LEU A 88 -11.30 8.53 12.24
CA LEU A 88 -10.23 7.54 12.31
C LEU A 88 -10.05 7.00 13.73
N ALA A 89 -10.11 7.86 14.74
CA ALA A 89 -10.07 7.46 16.15
C ALA A 89 -11.25 6.54 16.49
N SER A 90 -12.45 6.84 15.97
CA SER A 90 -13.65 6.03 16.21
C SER A 90 -13.56 4.61 15.64
N ILE A 91 -12.88 4.43 14.50
CA ILE A 91 -12.66 3.10 13.90
C ILE A 91 -11.38 2.40 14.38
N SER A 92 -10.61 3.06 15.24
CA SER A 92 -9.28 2.58 15.63
C SER A 92 -9.28 1.47 16.69
N ARG A 93 -10.46 1.09 17.21
CA ARG A 93 -10.60 0.16 18.34
C ARG A 93 -9.80 0.57 19.59
N GLY A 94 -9.51 1.86 19.72
CA GLY A 94 -8.73 2.43 20.82
C GLY A 94 -7.21 2.43 20.60
N HIS A 95 -6.71 1.99 19.44
CA HIS A 95 -5.29 2.08 19.10
C HIS A 95 -4.86 3.51 18.73
N PHE A 96 -5.83 4.36 18.33
CA PHE A 96 -5.59 5.77 18.02
C PHE A 96 -6.59 6.64 18.81
N GLN A 97 -6.11 7.29 19.87
CA GLN A 97 -6.94 8.15 20.74
C GLN A 97 -6.33 9.55 20.87
N PRO A 98 -6.30 10.32 19.77
CA PRO A 98 -5.79 11.69 19.81
C PRO A 98 -6.68 12.58 20.69
N VAL A 99 -6.06 13.53 21.40
CA VAL A 99 -6.76 14.57 22.15
C VAL A 99 -6.26 15.96 21.78
N GLY A 100 -7.14 16.96 21.90
CA GLY A 100 -6.78 18.35 21.61
C GLY A 100 -6.41 18.59 20.14
N ILE A 101 -7.11 17.92 19.21
CA ILE A 101 -6.86 18.04 17.77
C ILE A 101 -7.18 19.47 17.31
N SER A 102 -6.28 20.08 16.57
CA SER A 102 -6.46 21.40 15.99
C SER A 102 -5.87 21.49 14.59
N GLU A 103 -6.47 22.31 13.73
CA GLU A 103 -5.96 22.60 12.39
C GLU A 103 -5.56 24.07 12.26
N VAL A 104 -4.44 24.32 11.57
CA VAL A 104 -3.95 25.67 11.29
C VAL A 104 -3.72 25.82 9.79
N TRP A 105 -4.37 26.84 9.23
CA TRP A 105 -4.30 27.17 7.81
C TRP A 105 -3.50 28.44 7.61
N LYS A 106 -2.55 28.40 6.68
CA LYS A 106 -1.85 29.58 6.18
C LYS A 106 -1.87 29.53 4.66
N ALA A 107 -2.10 30.69 4.04
CA ALA A 107 -2.19 30.77 2.58
C ALA A 107 -0.84 30.35 1.96
N GLY A 108 -0.88 29.36 1.08
CA GLY A 108 0.32 28.85 0.40
C GLY A 108 1.18 27.86 1.20
N ASP A 109 0.84 27.59 2.46
CA ASP A 109 1.56 26.62 3.30
C ASP A 109 0.75 25.31 3.44
N PRO A 110 1.40 24.17 3.74
CA PRO A 110 0.70 22.97 4.17
C PRO A 110 -0.18 23.23 5.41
N ILE A 111 -1.33 22.59 5.44
CA ILE A 111 -2.24 22.60 6.58
C ILE A 111 -1.53 21.85 7.70
N SER A 112 -1.41 22.49 8.87
CA SER A 112 -0.79 21.90 10.05
C SER A 112 -1.87 21.33 10.97
N ILE A 113 -1.73 20.07 11.37
CA ILE A 113 -2.65 19.40 12.29
C ILE A 113 -1.86 19.05 13.55
N GLU A 114 -2.29 19.53 14.70
CA GLU A 114 -1.62 19.28 15.99
C GLU A 114 -2.57 18.55 16.93
N PHE A 115 -2.08 17.50 17.60
CA PHE A 115 -2.82 16.73 18.60
C PHE A 115 -1.87 16.07 19.59
N THR A 116 -2.39 15.64 20.73
CA THR A 116 -1.64 14.82 21.69
C THR A 116 -2.05 13.35 21.54
N LEU A 117 -1.09 12.43 21.46
CA LEU A 117 -1.29 10.99 21.47
C LEU A 117 -0.32 10.40 22.50
N ASP A 118 -0.81 9.52 23.38
CA ASP A 118 -0.02 8.92 24.46
C ASP A 118 0.77 9.93 25.33
N GLY A 119 0.25 11.16 25.47
CA GLY A 119 0.87 12.24 26.23
C GLY A 119 1.96 13.03 25.48
N GLU A 120 2.25 12.69 24.23
CA GLU A 120 3.20 13.38 23.37
C GLU A 120 2.48 14.27 22.34
N LEU A 121 3.01 15.47 22.09
CA LEU A 121 2.47 16.38 21.09
C LEU A 121 3.00 15.98 19.71
N HIS A 122 2.08 15.67 18.79
CA HIS A 122 2.38 15.36 17.41
C HIS A 122 1.88 16.45 16.48
N LYS A 123 2.57 16.58 15.35
CA LYS A 123 2.23 17.52 14.29
C LYS A 123 2.29 16.81 12.95
N LEU A 124 1.19 16.87 12.22
CA LEU A 124 1.06 16.37 10.85
C LEU A 124 0.93 17.52 9.86
N HIS A 125 1.24 17.22 8.61
CA HIS A 125 1.16 18.17 7.51
C HIS A 125 0.33 17.59 6.37
N ALA A 126 -0.63 18.36 5.87
CA ALA A 126 -1.42 18.02 4.70
C ALA A 126 -1.27 19.09 3.61
N GLU A 127 -1.09 18.66 2.37
CA GLU A 127 -1.00 19.55 1.21
C GLU A 127 -2.36 20.12 0.81
N GLN A 128 -2.37 21.40 0.40
CA GLN A 128 -3.54 22.02 -0.20
C GLN A 128 -3.60 21.64 -1.68
N LYS A 129 -4.30 20.56 -2.01
CA LYS A 129 -4.41 20.08 -3.40
C LYS A 129 -5.27 21.03 -4.26
N PRO A 130 -4.92 21.25 -5.55
CA PRO A 130 -5.67 22.16 -6.43
C PRO A 130 -7.12 21.76 -6.69
N ASP A 131 -7.40 20.46 -6.70
CA ASP A 131 -8.74 19.88 -6.87
C ASP A 131 -9.57 19.88 -5.57
N ARG A 132 -8.97 20.34 -4.47
CA ARG A 132 -9.54 20.36 -3.12
C ARG A 132 -9.98 18.97 -2.65
N SER A 133 -9.24 17.94 -3.04
CA SER A 133 -9.36 16.61 -2.47
C SER A 133 -8.57 16.47 -1.16
N LEU A 134 -8.91 15.45 -0.38
CA LEU A 134 -8.18 15.08 0.82
C LEU A 134 -6.71 14.75 0.50
N ASP A 135 -5.77 15.20 1.32
CA ASP A 135 -4.39 14.72 1.25
C ASP A 135 -4.21 13.40 2.02
N GLU A 136 -4.24 12.29 1.30
CA GLU A 136 -4.06 10.94 1.81
C GLU A 136 -2.68 10.70 2.46
N ASN A 137 -1.67 11.53 2.20
CA ASN A 137 -0.36 11.42 2.87
C ASN A 137 -0.46 11.61 4.39
N ILE A 138 -1.57 12.15 4.88
CA ILE A 138 -1.89 12.21 6.31
C ILE A 138 -1.97 10.81 6.93
N LEU A 139 -2.47 9.82 6.19
CA LEU A 139 -2.64 8.43 6.67
C LEU A 139 -1.29 7.76 6.87
N PHE A 140 -0.36 7.98 5.93
CA PHE A 140 1.02 7.51 6.08
C PHE A 140 1.68 8.07 7.36
N GLN A 141 1.51 9.37 7.63
CA GLN A 141 2.07 9.96 8.84
C GLN A 141 1.41 9.41 10.12
N LEU A 142 0.12 9.10 10.08
CA LEU A 142 -0.60 8.46 11.18
C LEU A 142 -0.12 7.02 11.41
N ASP A 143 0.08 6.24 10.36
CA ASP A 143 0.56 4.87 10.48
C ASP A 143 1.95 4.78 11.10
N LEU A 144 2.82 5.76 10.84
CA LEU A 144 4.11 5.87 11.54
C LEU A 144 3.94 6.00 13.06
N LEU A 145 2.86 6.63 13.53
CA LEU A 145 2.56 6.72 14.97
C LEU A 145 1.98 5.41 15.52
N LEU A 146 1.27 4.65 14.68
CA LEU A 146 0.62 3.40 15.06
C LEU A 146 1.49 2.15 14.91
N LEU A 147 2.71 2.25 14.36
CA LEU A 147 3.60 1.10 14.15
C LEU A 147 3.72 0.18 15.37
N ARG A 148 3.76 0.76 16.59
CA ARG A 148 3.91 -0.01 17.83
C ARG A 148 2.67 -0.82 18.22
N THR A 149 1.50 -0.50 17.67
CA THR A 149 0.27 -1.20 17.99
C THR A 149 0.07 -2.46 17.16
N GLY A 150 0.85 -2.62 16.06
CA GLY A 150 0.64 -3.69 15.09
C GLY A 150 -0.62 -3.50 14.23
N PHE A 151 -1.14 -2.28 14.18
CA PHE A 151 -2.30 -1.89 13.38
C PHE A 151 -1.96 -0.69 12.51
N GLN A 152 -2.53 -0.66 11.31
CA GLN A 152 -2.34 0.40 10.33
C GLN A 152 -3.68 0.72 9.67
N PHE A 153 -3.84 1.98 9.29
CA PHE A 153 -4.93 2.37 8.42
C PHE A 153 -4.61 1.86 7.03
N GLU A 154 -5.54 1.10 6.47
CA GLU A 154 -5.48 0.57 5.13
C GLU A 154 -6.56 1.20 4.29
N MET A 155 -6.24 1.45 3.02
CA MET A 155 -7.08 2.24 2.14
C MET A 155 -7.25 1.62 0.78
N VAL A 156 -8.46 1.73 0.23
CA VAL A 156 -8.75 1.40 -1.16
C VAL A 156 -9.53 2.54 -1.79
N GLU A 157 -9.00 3.06 -2.89
CA GLU A 157 -9.76 3.95 -3.78
C GLU A 157 -10.71 3.10 -4.63
N CYS A 158 -11.98 3.46 -4.63
CA CYS A 158 -12.98 2.83 -5.48
C CYS A 158 -13.89 3.89 -6.10
N THR A 159 -14.79 3.44 -6.97
CA THR A 159 -15.80 4.33 -7.57
C THR A 159 -17.19 3.77 -7.35
N ASP A 160 -18.14 4.65 -7.08
CA ASP A 160 -19.56 4.30 -7.08
C ASP A 160 -20.09 4.00 -8.50
N ASP A 161 -21.36 3.62 -8.60
CA ASP A 161 -22.01 3.34 -9.88
C ASP A 161 -22.15 4.56 -10.80
N LEU A 162 -22.00 5.78 -10.24
CA LEU A 162 -22.01 7.04 -10.97
C LEU A 162 -20.61 7.48 -11.39
N GLY A 163 -19.57 6.73 -11.02
CA GLY A 163 -18.17 7.02 -11.29
C GLY A 163 -17.53 8.01 -10.33
N SER A 164 -18.19 8.36 -9.22
CA SER A 164 -17.64 9.22 -8.17
C SER A 164 -16.56 8.46 -7.41
N ALA A 165 -15.43 9.11 -7.14
CA ALA A 165 -14.37 8.55 -6.30
C ALA A 165 -14.87 8.38 -4.86
N LEU A 166 -14.57 7.23 -4.28
CA LEU A 166 -14.79 6.85 -2.90
C LEU A 166 -13.47 6.35 -2.31
N LEU A 167 -13.31 6.60 -1.02
CA LEU A 167 -12.18 6.18 -0.21
C LEU A 167 -12.69 5.22 0.87
N PHE A 168 -12.36 3.95 0.74
CA PHE A 168 -12.53 2.99 1.81
C PHE A 168 -11.31 3.07 2.74
N LEU A 169 -11.55 3.17 4.04
CA LEU A 169 -10.53 3.17 5.07
C LEU A 169 -10.89 2.13 6.13
N ALA A 170 -9.91 1.34 6.59
CA ALA A 170 -10.09 0.43 7.71
C ALA A 170 -8.82 0.37 8.56
N LEU A 171 -8.95 0.18 9.88
CA LEU A 171 -7.79 -0.13 10.72
C LEU A 171 -7.61 -1.64 10.80
N LEU A 172 -6.57 -2.16 10.16
CA LEU A 172 -6.26 -3.59 10.06
C LEU A 172 -4.93 -3.91 10.72
N ASN A 173 -4.80 -5.11 11.29
CA ASN A 173 -3.48 -5.69 11.51
C ASN A 173 -3.00 -6.42 10.25
N GLU A 174 -1.73 -6.83 10.28
CA GLU A 174 -1.07 -7.50 9.16
C GLU A 174 -1.79 -8.78 8.72
N TYR A 175 -2.22 -9.63 9.67
CA TYR A 175 -2.92 -10.87 9.36
C TYR A 175 -4.27 -10.62 8.69
N GLU A 176 -5.05 -9.67 9.22
CA GLU A 176 -6.34 -9.26 8.66
C GLU A 176 -6.17 -8.76 7.22
N ARG A 177 -5.23 -7.84 7.00
CA ARG A 177 -4.91 -7.29 5.68
C ARG A 177 -4.51 -8.39 4.70
N PHE A 178 -3.56 -9.24 5.09
CA PHE A 178 -3.04 -10.32 4.25
C PHE A 178 -4.13 -11.29 3.80
N VAL A 179 -4.98 -11.73 4.73
CA VAL A 179 -6.08 -12.66 4.42
C VAL A 179 -7.07 -12.01 3.45
N ILE A 180 -7.39 -10.73 3.63
CA ILE A 180 -8.29 -9.99 2.74
C ILE A 180 -7.68 -9.82 1.34
N GLU A 181 -6.42 -9.36 1.24
CA GLU A 181 -5.71 -9.20 -0.03
C GLU A 181 -5.64 -10.51 -0.82
N ARG A 182 -5.25 -11.60 -0.14
CA ARG A 182 -5.05 -12.90 -0.79
C ARG A 182 -6.36 -13.54 -1.22
N GLU A 183 -7.33 -13.64 -0.33
CA GLU A 183 -8.57 -14.40 -0.52
C GLU A 183 -9.62 -13.59 -1.29
N ARG A 184 -9.64 -12.25 -1.10
CA ARG A 184 -10.66 -11.36 -1.64
C ARG A 184 -10.15 -10.43 -2.75
N LYS A 185 -8.84 -10.43 -3.02
CA LYS A 185 -8.20 -9.67 -4.11
C LYS A 185 -8.44 -8.16 -3.99
N ILE A 186 -8.45 -7.65 -2.76
CA ILE A 186 -8.61 -6.23 -2.45
C ILE A 186 -7.22 -5.62 -2.25
N PRO A 187 -6.72 -4.73 -3.13
CA PRO A 187 -5.37 -4.19 -3.02
C PRO A 187 -5.34 -2.96 -2.11
N PHE A 188 -4.91 -3.12 -0.85
CA PHE A 188 -4.75 -1.96 0.03
C PHE A 188 -3.53 -1.13 -0.38
N SER A 189 -3.65 0.19 -0.25
CA SER A 189 -2.78 1.13 -0.97
C SER A 189 -1.81 1.91 -0.08
N ILE A 190 -1.91 1.89 1.26
CA ILE A 190 -1.15 2.86 2.09
C ILE A 190 0.34 2.52 2.20
N LEU A 191 0.69 1.24 2.20
CA LEU A 191 2.08 0.78 2.18
C LEU A 191 2.53 0.26 0.81
N SER A 192 2.06 0.87 -0.28
CA SER A 192 2.76 0.66 -1.55
C SER A 192 4.15 1.27 -1.46
N LEU A 193 5.15 0.56 -1.97
CA LEU A 193 6.53 1.07 -1.97
C LEU A 193 6.61 2.43 -2.67
N ALA A 194 5.78 2.65 -3.70
CA ALA A 194 5.68 3.94 -4.37
C ALA A 194 5.28 5.09 -3.42
N ARG A 195 4.34 4.87 -2.49
CA ARG A 195 3.93 5.89 -1.52
C ARG A 195 4.96 6.14 -0.42
N LEU A 196 5.67 5.11 0.05
CA LEU A 196 6.76 5.28 1.02
C LEU A 196 7.91 6.14 0.44
N PHE A 197 8.13 6.05 -0.87
CA PHE A 197 9.18 6.80 -1.57
C PHE A 197 8.68 8.15 -2.11
N ARG A 198 7.37 8.40 -2.15
CA ARG A 198 6.77 9.66 -2.66
C ARG A 198 7.29 10.94 -1.97
N PRO A 199 7.49 10.99 -0.63
CA PRO A 199 8.05 12.18 0.03
C PRO A 199 9.46 12.53 -0.46
N LEU A 200 10.19 11.56 -1.04
CA LEU A 200 11.54 11.77 -1.54
C LEU A 200 11.59 12.66 -2.77
N GLY A 201 10.50 12.76 -3.52
CA GLY A 201 10.41 13.69 -4.64
C GLY A 201 10.50 15.16 -4.25
N LEU A 202 10.17 15.48 -3.00
CA LEU A 202 10.27 16.82 -2.44
C LEU A 202 11.68 17.14 -1.93
N ILE A 203 12.57 16.14 -1.90
CA ILE A 203 13.91 16.22 -1.33
C ILE A 203 14.94 16.22 -2.48
N GLY A 204 15.86 17.17 -2.42
CA GLY A 204 16.93 17.37 -3.40
C GLY A 204 16.50 18.18 -4.63
N GLY A 205 17.41 19.01 -5.16
CA GLY A 205 17.20 19.73 -6.42
C GLY A 205 17.13 18.80 -7.64
N ASP A 206 16.99 19.36 -8.84
CA ASP A 206 16.98 18.61 -10.09
C ASP A 206 18.30 17.84 -10.25
N LEU A 207 18.28 16.54 -9.95
CA LEU A 207 19.31 15.63 -10.40
C LEU A 207 18.97 15.34 -11.86
N ASP A 208 19.79 15.82 -12.79
CA ASP A 208 19.68 15.45 -14.20
C ASP A 208 20.19 14.02 -14.36
N VAL A 209 19.30 13.05 -14.14
CA VAL A 209 19.61 11.62 -14.21
C VAL A 209 19.44 11.06 -15.62
N SER A 210 19.57 11.90 -16.65
CA SER A 210 19.24 11.54 -18.04
C SER A 210 20.07 10.35 -18.56
N GLY A 211 19.49 9.15 -18.40
CA GLY A 211 19.74 7.96 -19.20
C GLY A 211 20.83 7.00 -18.71
N ALA A 212 21.67 7.37 -17.74
CA ALA A 212 22.66 6.45 -17.15
C ALA A 212 22.67 6.57 -15.63
N GLY A 213 22.26 5.50 -14.93
CA GLY A 213 22.17 5.53 -13.48
C GLY A 213 22.11 4.14 -12.86
N THR A 214 22.68 4.03 -11.66
CA THR A 214 22.51 2.85 -10.81
C THR A 214 21.50 3.18 -9.73
N TYR A 215 20.54 2.29 -9.55
CA TYR A 215 19.46 2.41 -8.61
C TYR A 215 19.52 1.24 -7.64
N SER A 216 19.19 1.48 -6.38
CA SER A 216 19.14 0.46 -5.35
C SER A 216 17.92 0.66 -4.47
N GLY A 217 17.30 -0.44 -4.08
CA GLY A 217 16.14 -0.40 -3.21
C GLY A 217 15.66 -1.81 -2.91
N THR A 218 14.35 -1.97 -2.81
CA THR A 218 13.76 -3.24 -2.41
C THR A 218 12.59 -3.60 -3.31
N VAL A 219 12.30 -4.90 -3.33
CA VAL A 219 11.14 -5.49 -4.00
C VAL A 219 10.20 -5.94 -2.88
N ASN A 220 8.92 -5.71 -3.04
CA ASN A 220 7.90 -6.23 -2.17
C ASN A 220 7.11 -7.33 -2.91
N GLU A 221 7.22 -8.59 -2.51
CA GLU A 221 6.35 -9.66 -3.03
C GLU A 221 5.06 -9.64 -2.20
N PHE A 222 3.90 -9.66 -2.85
CA PHE A 222 2.54 -9.59 -2.29
C PHE A 222 2.26 -8.41 -1.35
N LEU A 223 2.99 -7.29 -1.49
CA LEU A 223 2.84 -6.09 -0.63
C LEU A 223 3.17 -6.31 0.86
N ASP A 224 3.70 -7.47 1.24
CA ASP A 224 3.97 -7.86 2.63
C ASP A 224 5.39 -8.45 2.88
N ARG A 225 6.14 -8.80 1.84
CA ARG A 225 7.52 -9.28 1.97
C ARG A 225 8.46 -8.36 1.24
N SER A 226 9.28 -7.58 1.93
CA SER A 226 10.41 -6.94 1.29
C SER A 226 11.48 -7.99 0.93
N VAL A 227 11.37 -8.55 -0.27
CA VAL A 227 12.18 -9.64 -0.77
C VAL A 227 13.51 -9.10 -1.27
N GLY A 228 14.36 -8.71 -0.33
CA GLY A 228 15.77 -8.47 -0.59
C GLY A 228 16.09 -7.17 -1.33
N ARG A 229 17.32 -7.17 -1.85
CA ARG A 229 17.95 -5.99 -2.47
C ARG A 229 17.87 -6.11 -3.97
N LEU A 230 17.22 -5.15 -4.60
CA LEU A 230 17.22 -4.98 -6.05
C LEU A 230 18.18 -3.86 -6.41
N GLU A 231 19.11 -4.19 -7.31
CA GLU A 231 19.96 -3.21 -7.98
C GLU A 231 19.57 -3.18 -9.46
N LEU A 232 19.31 -1.98 -9.98
CA LEU A 232 18.98 -1.78 -11.39
C LEU A 232 19.96 -0.77 -11.98
N VAL A 233 20.52 -1.10 -13.14
CA VAL A 233 21.34 -0.24 -13.98
C VAL A 233 20.53 0.11 -15.21
N VAL A 234 20.34 1.40 -15.44
CA VAL A 234 19.73 1.92 -16.67
C VAL A 234 20.83 2.57 -17.48
N GLU A 235 21.04 2.11 -18.71
CA GLU A 235 22.03 2.64 -19.65
C GLU A 235 21.37 2.84 -21.02
N GLY A 236 21.19 4.09 -21.44
CA GLY A 236 20.56 4.36 -22.73
C GLY A 236 19.05 4.18 -22.65
N GLU A 237 18.55 3.17 -23.37
CA GLU A 237 17.17 2.66 -23.31
C GLU A 237 17.13 1.27 -22.68
N GLU A 238 18.27 0.71 -22.26
CA GLU A 238 18.35 -0.62 -21.66
C GLU A 238 18.29 -0.51 -20.13
N ALA A 239 17.56 -1.44 -19.52
CA ALA A 239 17.48 -1.60 -18.07
C ALA A 239 17.85 -3.03 -17.71
N THR A 240 18.87 -3.20 -16.87
CA THR A 240 19.30 -4.50 -16.36
C THR A 240 19.38 -4.45 -14.85
N GLY A 241 18.99 -5.52 -14.17
CA GLY A 241 19.01 -5.54 -12.71
C GLY A 241 19.11 -6.91 -12.13
N ARG A 242 19.37 -6.95 -10.83
CA ARG A 242 19.47 -8.19 -10.08
C ARG A 242 18.84 -8.02 -8.71
N LEU A 243 17.89 -8.89 -8.40
CA LEU A 243 17.35 -9.07 -7.06
C LEU A 243 18.10 -10.20 -6.37
N ARG A 244 18.54 -9.95 -5.15
CA ARG A 244 19.08 -10.98 -4.26
C ARG A 244 18.38 -10.95 -2.93
N TYR A 245 17.90 -12.12 -2.52
CA TYR A 245 17.38 -12.37 -1.18
C TYR A 245 18.02 -13.64 -0.63
N ASP A 246 18.52 -13.58 0.61
CA ASP A 246 19.18 -14.71 1.29
C ASP A 246 18.56 -14.87 2.69
N GLY A 247 17.30 -15.31 2.72
CA GLY A 247 16.55 -15.60 3.94
C GLY A 247 16.88 -16.97 4.52
N THR A 248 16.37 -17.27 5.71
CA THR A 248 16.65 -18.55 6.40
C THR A 248 16.07 -19.75 5.65
N ASP A 249 14.85 -19.60 5.14
CA ASP A 249 14.06 -20.71 4.59
C ASP A 249 13.87 -20.56 3.06
N HIS A 250 14.33 -19.43 2.50
CA HIS A 250 14.04 -18.99 1.15
C HIS A 250 15.15 -18.09 0.62
N ARG A 251 15.55 -18.30 -0.62
CA ARG A 251 16.60 -17.56 -1.33
C ARG A 251 16.14 -17.24 -2.74
N GLU A 252 16.43 -16.04 -3.20
CA GLU A 252 16.12 -15.60 -4.56
C GLU A 252 17.34 -14.96 -5.21
N ASP A 253 17.52 -15.30 -6.48
CA ASP A 253 18.51 -14.69 -7.35
C ASP A 253 17.85 -14.47 -8.72
N LEU A 254 17.21 -13.32 -8.88
CA LEU A 254 16.43 -12.96 -10.06
C LEU A 254 17.14 -11.88 -10.86
N GLU A 255 17.12 -12.01 -12.18
CA GLU A 255 17.64 -11.06 -13.14
C GLU A 255 16.49 -10.33 -13.83
N PHE A 256 16.58 -9.00 -13.86
CA PHE A 256 15.62 -8.12 -14.52
C PHE A 256 16.27 -7.63 -15.82
N ARG A 257 15.58 -7.77 -16.95
CA ARG A 257 16.01 -7.22 -18.25
C ARG A 257 14.85 -6.53 -18.92
N GLY A 258 15.03 -5.29 -19.35
CA GLY A 258 13.96 -4.51 -19.94
C GLY A 258 14.45 -3.28 -20.67
N THR A 259 13.50 -2.42 -21.00
CA THR A 259 13.75 -1.17 -21.70
C THR A 259 13.08 0.02 -21.01
N LEU A 260 13.67 1.19 -21.19
CA LEU A 260 13.14 2.50 -20.79
C LEU A 260 12.62 3.23 -22.02
N ASP A 261 11.36 3.61 -22.00
CA ASP A 261 10.81 4.64 -22.89
C ASP A 261 11.18 6.02 -22.32
N ARG A 262 12.03 6.75 -23.07
CA ARG A 262 12.55 8.07 -22.65
C ARG A 262 11.52 9.18 -22.72
N ASP A 263 10.51 9.04 -23.57
CA ASP A 263 9.49 10.07 -23.74
C ASP A 263 8.48 10.01 -22.59
N THR A 264 8.19 8.81 -22.11
CA THR A 264 7.19 8.58 -21.04
C THR A 264 7.81 8.30 -19.67
N GLY A 265 9.10 7.98 -19.62
CA GLY A 265 9.78 7.48 -18.43
C GLY A 265 9.33 6.08 -18.00
N ALA A 266 8.56 5.37 -18.84
CA ALA A 266 8.06 4.03 -18.51
C ALA A 266 9.15 2.97 -18.69
N LEU A 267 9.22 2.00 -17.77
CA LEU A 267 10.07 0.84 -17.88
C LEU A 267 9.24 -0.43 -18.01
N SER A 268 9.73 -1.40 -18.77
CA SER A 268 9.13 -2.74 -18.80
C SER A 268 10.12 -3.80 -19.26
N GLY A 269 9.90 -5.05 -18.85
CA GLY A 269 10.80 -6.13 -19.22
C GLY A 269 10.42 -7.50 -18.72
N GLN A 270 11.37 -8.42 -18.79
CA GLN A 270 11.32 -9.79 -18.33
C GLN A 270 12.08 -9.94 -17.02
N ILE A 271 11.63 -10.87 -16.19
CA ILE A 271 12.34 -11.38 -15.01
C ILE A 271 12.68 -12.83 -15.29
N GLY A 272 13.90 -13.25 -14.95
CA GLY A 272 14.27 -14.66 -14.99
C GLY A 272 15.31 -14.96 -13.93
N GLY A 273 15.30 -16.17 -13.37
CA GLY A 273 16.29 -16.53 -12.37
C GLY A 273 15.92 -17.77 -11.60
N ARG A 274 16.31 -17.80 -10.33
CA ARG A 274 16.05 -18.95 -9.46
C ARG A 274 15.53 -18.54 -8.10
N VAL A 275 14.63 -19.38 -7.61
CA VAL A 275 14.04 -19.30 -6.29
C VAL A 275 14.28 -20.64 -5.60
N ALA A 276 14.88 -20.62 -4.42
CA ALA A 276 15.22 -21.80 -3.66
C ALA A 276 14.65 -21.74 -2.25
N ASN A 277 14.18 -22.87 -1.74
CA ASN A 277 13.88 -23.07 -0.32
C ASN A 277 14.76 -24.19 0.25
N ASP A 278 14.53 -24.59 1.49
CA ASP A 278 15.28 -25.68 2.15
C ASP A 278 15.22 -27.03 1.43
N ARG A 279 14.27 -27.22 0.52
CA ARG A 279 13.96 -28.50 -0.11
C ARG A 279 14.33 -28.55 -1.59
N GLU A 280 14.17 -27.45 -2.30
CA GLU A 280 14.28 -27.40 -3.76
C GLU A 280 14.69 -26.02 -4.27
N GLU A 281 15.33 -26.02 -5.43
CA GLU A 281 15.65 -24.83 -6.23
C GLU A 281 14.86 -24.94 -7.54
N LYS A 282 14.15 -23.87 -7.89
CA LYS A 282 13.29 -23.80 -9.07
C LYS A 282 13.64 -22.61 -9.92
N ASP A 283 13.54 -22.82 -11.23
CA ASP A 283 13.66 -21.73 -12.19
C ASP A 283 12.39 -20.85 -12.15
N TYR A 284 12.62 -19.55 -12.32
CA TYR A 284 11.62 -18.50 -12.19
C TYR A 284 11.57 -17.67 -13.47
N THR A 285 10.37 -17.30 -13.91
CA THR A 285 10.17 -16.41 -15.06
C THR A 285 9.05 -15.42 -14.76
N GLY A 286 9.02 -14.30 -15.47
CA GLY A 286 8.00 -13.29 -15.26
C GLY A 286 8.21 -12.03 -16.08
N VAL A 287 7.35 -11.04 -15.83
CA VAL A 287 7.45 -9.72 -16.44
C VAL A 287 7.34 -8.64 -15.38
N TRP A 288 7.90 -7.48 -15.69
CA TRP A 288 7.85 -6.31 -14.83
C TRP A 288 7.55 -5.06 -15.61
N SER A 289 7.01 -4.06 -14.92
CA SER A 289 6.80 -2.72 -15.45
C SER A 289 7.01 -1.70 -14.35
N GLY A 290 7.31 -0.47 -14.72
CA GLY A 290 7.51 0.63 -13.78
C GLY A 290 7.64 1.97 -14.46
N ARG A 291 8.05 2.96 -13.69
CA ARG A 291 8.20 4.33 -14.16
C ARG A 291 9.30 5.07 -13.39
N MET A 292 9.97 5.98 -14.11
CA MET A 292 10.77 7.04 -13.53
C MET A 292 9.89 8.10 -12.90
N GLU A 293 10.02 8.28 -11.60
CA GLU A 293 9.34 9.33 -10.85
C GLU A 293 10.33 10.38 -10.36
N HIS A 294 9.80 11.56 -10.04
CA HIS A 294 10.54 12.62 -9.36
C HIS A 294 11.84 13.05 -10.06
N GLY A 295 11.76 13.26 -11.38
CA GLY A 295 12.91 13.67 -12.19
C GLY A 295 13.95 12.57 -12.36
N GLY A 296 13.56 11.29 -12.26
CA GLY A 296 14.46 10.15 -12.43
C GLY A 296 15.21 9.74 -11.17
N LYS A 297 14.84 10.27 -9.99
CA LYS A 297 15.47 9.91 -8.72
C LYS A 297 14.92 8.63 -8.12
N VAL A 298 13.66 8.34 -8.42
CA VAL A 298 12.93 7.19 -7.90
C VAL A 298 12.47 6.36 -9.10
N LEU A 299 12.70 5.06 -9.04
CA LEU A 299 12.04 4.12 -9.93
C LEU A 299 11.08 3.30 -9.10
N CYS A 300 9.84 3.19 -9.51
CA CYS A 300 8.89 2.28 -8.87
C CYS A 300 8.11 1.52 -9.92
N GLY A 301 7.59 0.37 -9.53
CA GLY A 301 6.84 -0.46 -10.45
C GLY A 301 6.27 -1.69 -9.81
N THR A 302 5.73 -2.54 -10.67
CA THR A 302 5.17 -3.83 -10.30
C THR A 302 5.85 -4.94 -11.09
N TRP A 303 5.66 -6.15 -10.61
CA TRP A 303 6.11 -7.33 -11.30
C TRP A 303 5.15 -8.48 -11.07
N LYS A 304 5.17 -9.43 -12.02
CA LYS A 304 4.47 -10.70 -11.91
C LYS A 304 5.39 -11.81 -12.39
N GLY A 305 5.44 -12.90 -11.66
CA GLY A 305 6.25 -14.06 -12.04
C GLY A 305 5.65 -15.36 -11.59
N TRP A 306 6.20 -16.45 -12.11
CA TRP A 306 5.76 -17.81 -11.90
C TRP A 306 6.92 -18.78 -12.11
N LEU A 307 6.74 -20.01 -11.64
CA LEU A 307 7.74 -21.06 -11.79
C LEU A 307 7.83 -21.48 -13.26
N ALA A 308 9.04 -21.55 -13.80
CA ALA A 308 9.27 -21.81 -15.23
C ALA A 308 8.78 -23.22 -15.67
N GLU A 309 8.56 -24.14 -14.71
CA GLU A 309 7.91 -25.43 -14.98
C GLU A 309 6.49 -25.30 -15.52
N LEU A 310 5.86 -24.13 -15.35
CA LEU A 310 4.55 -23.79 -15.90
C LEU A 310 4.61 -23.26 -17.34
N GLY A 311 5.81 -23.02 -17.88
CA GLY A 311 6.06 -22.49 -19.22
C GLY A 311 6.52 -21.02 -19.23
N ASP A 312 6.89 -20.54 -20.42
CA ASP A 312 7.35 -19.15 -20.64
C ASP A 312 6.19 -18.14 -20.70
N GLU A 313 4.96 -18.62 -20.82
CA GLU A 313 3.76 -17.79 -20.85
C GLU A 313 3.09 -17.70 -19.48
N GLU A 314 2.40 -16.59 -19.23
CA GLU A 314 1.66 -16.36 -17.99
C GLU A 314 0.64 -17.49 -17.77
N PRO A 315 0.66 -18.18 -16.62
CA PRO A 315 -0.26 -19.28 -16.36
C PRO A 315 -1.71 -18.77 -16.36
N PRO A 316 -2.65 -19.53 -16.94
CA PRO A 316 -4.06 -19.14 -16.96
C PRO A 316 -4.68 -19.10 -15.55
N ASP A 317 -4.14 -19.88 -14.62
CA ASP A 317 -4.51 -19.84 -13.21
C ASP A 317 -3.70 -18.76 -12.48
N LYS A 318 -4.37 -17.64 -12.17
CA LYS A 318 -3.78 -16.50 -11.46
C LYS A 318 -3.31 -16.81 -10.05
N SER A 319 -3.76 -17.91 -9.44
CA SER A 319 -3.26 -18.33 -8.12
C SER A 319 -1.82 -18.83 -8.15
N LEU A 320 -1.30 -19.12 -9.35
CA LEU A 320 0.09 -19.51 -9.59
C LEU A 320 1.02 -18.33 -9.86
N LEU A 321 0.49 -17.10 -9.85
CA LEU A 321 1.27 -15.88 -10.01
C LEU A 321 1.76 -15.39 -8.67
N ASN A 322 3.05 -15.10 -8.59
CA ASN A 322 3.52 -14.16 -7.60
C ASN A 322 3.43 -12.75 -8.17
N LEU A 323 2.93 -11.84 -7.36
CA LEU A 323 2.78 -10.44 -7.70
C LEU A 323 3.62 -9.64 -6.72
N GLY A 324 4.16 -8.52 -7.16
CA GLY A 324 4.84 -7.63 -6.24
C GLY A 324 5.04 -6.24 -6.79
N GLU A 325 5.55 -5.39 -5.92
CA GLU A 325 5.99 -4.03 -6.20
C GLU A 325 7.51 -3.93 -6.05
N TRP A 326 8.08 -2.85 -6.55
CA TRP A 326 9.47 -2.53 -6.28
C TRP A 326 9.65 -1.03 -6.26
N ALA A 327 10.58 -0.53 -5.44
CA ALA A 327 10.98 0.86 -5.44
C ALA A 327 12.48 0.98 -5.21
N LEU A 328 13.11 1.78 -6.06
CA LEU A 328 14.54 1.98 -6.13
C LEU A 328 14.86 3.46 -6.10
N LEU A 329 15.96 3.80 -5.44
CA LEU A 329 16.49 5.14 -5.39
C LEU A 329 17.78 5.21 -6.17
N HIS A 330 17.97 6.30 -6.90
CA HIS A 330 19.21 6.56 -7.59
C HIS A 330 20.36 6.62 -6.57
N ASN A 331 21.47 5.94 -6.80
CA ASN A 331 22.54 5.80 -5.81
C ASN A 331 23.19 7.13 -5.40
N GLN A 332 23.27 8.11 -6.32
CA GLN A 332 23.74 9.45 -5.96
C GLN A 332 22.76 10.18 -5.04
N PHE A 333 21.46 9.94 -5.23
CA PHE A 333 20.42 10.50 -4.37
C PHE A 333 20.45 9.83 -2.99
N LEU A 334 20.62 8.50 -2.96
CA LEU A 334 20.90 7.76 -1.72
C LEU A 334 22.15 8.25 -1.00
N ALA A 335 23.15 8.83 -1.68
CA ALA A 335 24.36 9.32 -1.02
C ALA A 335 24.19 10.71 -0.37
N MET A 336 23.05 11.39 -0.56
CA MET A 336 22.86 12.74 -0.01
C MET A 336 22.73 12.75 1.51
N GLU A 337 23.32 13.79 2.13
CA GLU A 337 23.21 14.09 3.56
C GLU A 337 21.90 14.82 3.86
N ASP A 338 20.80 14.07 3.83
CA ASP A 338 19.47 14.53 4.26
C ASP A 338 18.93 13.60 5.36
N ALA A 339 18.28 14.19 6.37
CA ALA A 339 17.81 13.45 7.55
C ALA A 339 16.70 12.45 7.20
N HIS A 340 15.84 12.75 6.25
CA HIS A 340 14.79 11.84 5.80
C HIS A 340 15.38 10.74 4.91
N LEU A 341 16.32 11.06 4.00
CA LEU A 341 17.05 10.04 3.25
C LEU A 341 17.86 9.10 4.15
N ALA A 342 18.45 9.62 5.23
CA ALA A 342 19.12 8.80 6.24
C ALA A 342 18.15 7.81 6.90
N ARG A 343 16.91 8.22 7.18
CA ARG A 343 15.86 7.32 7.70
C ARG A 343 15.45 6.26 6.68
N VAL A 344 15.25 6.63 5.41
CA VAL A 344 14.92 5.67 4.35
C VAL A 344 16.04 4.67 4.14
N ARG A 345 17.31 5.11 4.17
CA ARG A 345 18.47 4.20 4.12
C ARG A 345 18.50 3.24 5.31
N ALA A 346 18.29 3.76 6.52
CA ALA A 346 18.26 2.93 7.72
C ALA A 346 17.13 1.89 7.64
N TRP A 347 15.95 2.30 7.16
CA TRP A 347 14.83 1.40 6.92
C TRP A 347 15.16 0.32 5.87
N LEU A 348 15.72 0.70 4.71
CA LEU A 348 16.16 -0.24 3.68
C LEU A 348 17.20 -1.24 4.21
N GLU A 349 18.17 -0.78 4.99
CA GLU A 349 19.21 -1.65 5.57
C GLU A 349 18.64 -2.63 6.60
N GLU A 350 17.70 -2.20 7.44
CA GLU A 350 17.02 -3.10 8.38
C GLU A 350 16.15 -4.12 7.64
N VAL A 351 15.42 -3.67 6.62
CA VAL A 351 14.67 -4.54 5.71
C VAL A 351 15.60 -5.58 5.05
N TRP A 352 16.75 -5.17 4.54
CA TRP A 352 17.71 -6.07 3.89
C TRP A 352 18.42 -7.03 4.85
N ARG A 353 18.50 -6.70 6.14
CA ARG A 353 19.09 -7.55 7.18
C ARG A 353 18.13 -8.58 7.73
N ALA A 354 16.82 -8.33 7.67
CA ALA A 354 15.80 -9.27 8.12
C ALA A 354 15.91 -10.57 7.31
N ARG A 355 16.03 -11.71 8.00
CA ARG A 355 16.18 -13.04 7.38
C ARG A 355 14.91 -13.87 7.44
N SER A 356 13.89 -13.39 8.15
CA SER A 356 12.58 -14.03 8.25
C SER A 356 11.48 -12.99 8.45
N LEU A 357 10.23 -13.40 8.21
CA LEU A 357 9.06 -12.54 8.45
C LEU A 357 8.94 -12.08 9.91
N ALA A 358 9.34 -12.95 10.85
CA ALA A 358 9.34 -12.64 12.28
C ALA A 358 10.47 -11.68 12.69
N GLU A 359 11.48 -11.53 11.84
CA GLU A 359 12.61 -10.63 12.05
C GLU A 359 12.41 -9.25 11.45
N TYR A 360 11.33 -8.98 10.68
CA TYR A 360 10.98 -7.63 10.27
C TYR A 360 10.63 -6.82 11.51
N PRO A 361 11.56 -5.99 12.01
CA PRO A 361 11.25 -5.18 13.15
C PRO A 361 10.60 -3.92 12.60
N TRP A 362 9.59 -3.42 13.29
CA TRP A 362 8.92 -2.12 13.10
C TRP A 362 9.89 -0.92 13.33
N CYS A 363 11.16 -1.05 12.91
CA CYS A 363 12.25 -0.11 13.06
C CYS A 363 11.94 1.13 12.21
N LEU A 364 11.55 2.25 12.81
CA LEU A 364 12.18 2.84 13.97
C LEU A 364 11.16 3.24 15.06
N PRO A 365 11.29 2.77 16.31
CA PRO A 365 11.11 3.68 17.43
C PRO A 365 12.28 4.69 17.43
N PRO A 366 12.08 5.95 17.86
CA PRO A 366 13.21 6.80 18.24
C PRO A 366 13.92 6.12 19.41
N GLY A 367 15.15 5.68 19.20
CA GLY A 367 16.09 5.37 20.26
C GLY A 367 16.93 6.62 20.56
N SER A 368 16.91 7.01 21.84
CA SER A 368 18.08 7.41 22.64
C SER A 368 19.08 8.43 22.09
#